data_AF-A0AAD4X9L6-F1
#
_entry.id   AF-A0AAD4X9L6-F1
#
_cell.length_a   1.000
_cell.length_b   1.000
_cell.length_c   1.000
_cell.angle_alpha   90.00
_cell.angle_beta   90.00
_cell.angle_gamma   90.00
#
_symmetry.space_group_name_H-M   'P 1'
#
loop_
_entity.id
_entity.type
_entity.pdbx_description
1 polymer ?
#
loop_
_entity_poly.entity_id
_entity_poly.type
_entity_poly.pdbx_seq_one_letter_code
_entity_poly.pdbx_strand_id
1 'polypeptide(L)'
;MALAERRSTGFPVASFYLVALFICSSVCSEMPSVVAISCGVGKTYVVTNTTTDFTGQCKYCPKEIETKCKLQGRSVSTIECNWFDSSGASRVSVCEGCCGRMVLNPSPPITRECQAGDIDQSFPATATPPYNCGRCQDGCKSKCEFLGTAVAREMCSFMRYDGEEIYVCTCCCRSI
;
A
#
# COMPACT_ATOMS: atom_id res chain seq x y z
N MET A 1 -67.30 -38.37 38.69
CA MET A 1 -66.62 -37.78 37.52
C MET A 1 -66.28 -36.33 37.84
N ALA A 2 -64.98 -36.00 37.87
CA ALA A 2 -64.44 -34.66 37.60
C ALA A 2 -62.90 -34.78 37.67
N LEU A 3 -62.25 -34.81 36.50
CA LEU A 3 -60.79 -34.71 36.37
C LEU A 3 -60.43 -33.22 36.40
N ALA A 4 -59.64 -32.80 37.39
CA ALA A 4 -59.09 -31.45 37.46
C ALA A 4 -57.85 -31.38 36.55
N GLU A 5 -58.01 -30.68 35.44
CA GLU A 5 -56.99 -30.41 34.43
C GLU A 5 -56.00 -29.35 34.97
N ARG A 6 -54.74 -29.74 35.22
CA ARG A 6 -53.66 -28.79 35.53
C ARG A 6 -53.32 -27.98 34.28
N ARG A 7 -53.82 -26.74 34.20
CA ARG A 7 -53.33 -25.76 33.22
C ARG A 7 -51.92 -25.30 33.60
N SER A 8 -50.94 -25.77 32.83
CA SER A 8 -49.55 -25.31 32.86
C SER A 8 -49.46 -23.85 32.41
N THR A 9 -49.12 -22.95 33.33
CA THR A 9 -48.87 -21.51 33.10
C THR A 9 -47.47 -21.22 32.53
N GLY A 10 -46.82 -22.21 31.91
CA GLY A 10 -45.44 -22.07 31.40
C GLY A 10 -45.28 -21.69 29.93
N PHE A 11 -46.38 -21.53 29.18
CA PHE A 11 -46.32 -21.45 27.72
C PHE A 11 -46.09 -20.07 27.09
N PRO A 12 -46.51 -18.92 27.64
CA PRO A 12 -46.36 -17.65 26.92
C PRO A 12 -44.95 -17.07 27.04
N VAL A 13 -44.28 -17.25 28.19
CA VAL A 13 -42.97 -16.60 28.46
C VAL A 13 -41.86 -17.21 27.60
N ALA A 14 -41.81 -18.54 27.49
CA ALA A 14 -40.81 -19.24 26.68
C ALA A 14 -40.91 -18.88 25.18
N SER A 15 -42.14 -18.64 24.69
CA SER A 15 -42.37 -18.27 23.29
C SER A 15 -41.89 -16.86 22.98
N PHE A 16 -42.02 -15.90 23.90
CA PHE A 16 -41.47 -14.55 23.74
C PHE A 16 -39.94 -14.54 23.75
N TYR A 17 -39.30 -15.35 24.59
CA TYR A 17 -37.83 -15.48 24.62
C TYR A 17 -37.27 -16.06 23.33
N LEU A 18 -37.93 -17.07 22.75
CA LEU A 18 -37.50 -17.67 21.49
C LEU A 18 -37.65 -16.69 20.33
N VAL A 19 -38.74 -15.93 20.26
CA VAL A 19 -38.93 -14.90 19.21
C VAL A 19 -37.92 -13.76 19.37
N ALA A 20 -37.62 -13.32 20.60
CA ALA A 20 -36.59 -12.31 20.84
C ALA A 20 -35.18 -12.81 20.44
N LEU A 21 -34.85 -14.08 20.70
CA LEU A 21 -33.59 -14.69 20.26
C LEU A 21 -33.49 -14.76 18.74
N PHE A 22 -34.58 -15.15 18.06
CA PHE A 22 -34.62 -15.17 16.59
C PHE A 22 -34.42 -13.78 15.98
N ILE A 23 -35.07 -12.75 16.54
CA ILE A 23 -34.92 -11.36 16.08
C ILE A 23 -33.49 -10.84 16.34
N CYS A 24 -32.90 -11.16 17.50
CA CYS A 24 -31.51 -10.78 17.79
C CYS A 24 -30.49 -11.49 16.89
N SER A 25 -30.71 -12.75 16.50
CA SER A 25 -29.82 -13.44 15.55
C SER A 25 -29.87 -12.85 14.14
N SER A 26 -31.02 -12.32 13.71
CA SER A 26 -31.15 -11.66 12.41
C SER A 26 -30.35 -10.36 12.33
N VAL A 27 -30.32 -9.58 13.42
CA VAL A 27 -29.65 -8.27 13.46
C VAL A 27 -28.12 -8.39 13.50
N CYS A 28 -27.56 -9.50 13.97
CA CYS A 28 -26.12 -9.75 13.92
C CYS A 28 -25.62 -10.21 12.53
N SER A 29 -26.52 -10.51 11.59
CA SER A 29 -26.16 -11.03 10.26
C SER A 29 -25.98 -9.93 9.20
N GLU A 30 -26.33 -8.68 9.52
CA GLU A 30 -26.20 -7.53 8.61
C GLU A 30 -25.15 -6.52 9.06
N MET A 31 -24.15 -6.97 9.85
CA MET A 31 -22.89 -6.23 9.84
C MET A 31 -22.27 -6.45 8.46
N PRO A 32 -21.99 -5.39 7.67
CA PRO A 32 -21.15 -5.56 6.50
C PRO A 32 -19.86 -6.18 7.03
N SER A 33 -19.63 -7.43 6.66
CA SER A 33 -18.36 -8.09 6.90
C SER A 33 -17.33 -7.23 6.19
N VAL A 34 -16.71 -6.32 6.92
CA VAL A 34 -15.44 -5.69 6.53
C VAL A 34 -14.56 -6.90 6.28
N VAL A 35 -14.29 -7.17 5.01
CA VAL A 35 -13.44 -8.27 4.61
C VAL A 35 -12.06 -7.87 5.13
N ALA A 36 -11.74 -8.27 6.36
CA ALA A 36 -10.44 -7.99 6.93
C ALA A 36 -9.41 -8.56 5.96
N ILE A 37 -8.48 -7.70 5.52
CA ILE A 37 -7.44 -8.12 4.59
C ILE A 37 -6.80 -9.41 5.13
N SER A 38 -6.89 -10.49 4.36
CA SER A 38 -6.23 -11.74 4.70
C SER A 38 -4.97 -11.88 3.85
N CYS A 39 -3.81 -11.71 4.49
CA CYS A 39 -2.53 -11.84 3.81
C CYS A 39 -2.20 -13.33 3.57
N GLY A 40 -1.96 -13.69 2.30
CA GLY A 40 -1.54 -15.04 1.91
C GLY A 40 -0.19 -15.48 2.52
N VAL A 41 0.11 -16.78 2.45
CA VAL A 41 1.28 -17.40 3.10
C VAL A 41 2.61 -16.72 2.72
N GLY A 42 3.35 -16.27 3.75
CA GLY A 42 4.65 -15.59 3.63
C GLY A 42 4.55 -14.07 3.41
N LYS A 43 3.33 -13.52 3.35
CA LYS A 43 3.07 -12.07 3.35
C LYS A 43 2.88 -11.57 4.79
N THR A 44 3.17 -10.29 5.01
CA THR A 44 3.03 -9.64 6.33
C THR A 44 1.94 -8.58 6.27
N TYR A 45 1.04 -8.60 7.26
CA TYR A 45 0.00 -7.58 7.40
C TYR A 45 0.58 -6.27 7.96
N VAL A 46 0.16 -5.14 7.41
CA VAL A 46 0.48 -3.79 7.91
C VAL A 46 -0.78 -2.92 7.91
N VAL A 47 -0.90 -2.08 8.93
CA VAL A 47 -2.00 -1.13 9.08
C VAL A 47 -1.46 0.24 9.48
N THR A 48 -2.10 1.31 9.01
CA THR A 48 -1.86 2.68 9.42
C THR A 48 -3.18 3.44 9.51
N ASN A 49 -3.29 4.35 10.48
CA ASN A 49 -4.44 5.22 10.62
C ASN A 49 -4.03 6.65 10.29
N THR A 50 -4.75 7.29 9.39
CA THR A 50 -4.45 8.63 8.89
C THR A 50 -5.71 9.47 8.98
N THR A 51 -5.62 10.58 9.71
CA THR A 51 -6.67 11.58 9.81
C THR A 51 -6.48 12.60 8.69
N THR A 52 -7.49 12.76 7.85
CA THR A 52 -7.44 13.69 6.72
C THR A 52 -8.68 14.57 6.65
N ASP A 53 -8.51 15.75 6.07
CA ASP A 53 -9.59 16.68 5.76
C ASP A 53 -10.52 16.11 4.67
N PHE A 54 -11.64 16.78 4.40
CA PHE A 54 -12.75 16.31 3.54
C PHE A 54 -12.35 15.83 2.13
N THR A 55 -11.19 16.22 1.60
CA THR A 55 -10.71 15.93 0.23
C THR A 55 -9.54 14.95 0.18
N GLY A 56 -9.05 14.45 1.32
CA GLY A 56 -7.80 13.67 1.42
C GLY A 56 -7.94 12.19 1.76
N GLN A 57 -9.16 11.65 1.91
CA GLN A 57 -9.36 10.27 2.36
C GLN A 57 -8.62 9.28 1.45
N CYS A 58 -7.88 8.35 2.06
CA CYS A 58 -7.13 7.29 1.37
C CYS A 58 -6.02 7.74 0.42
N LYS A 59 -5.87 9.04 0.16
CA LYS A 59 -4.90 9.59 -0.81
C LYS A 59 -3.47 9.19 -0.48
N TYR A 60 -3.15 9.11 0.81
CA TYR A 60 -1.80 8.81 1.29
C TYR A 60 -1.59 7.31 1.61
N CYS A 61 -2.66 6.51 1.65
CA CYS A 61 -2.57 5.09 1.98
C CYS A 61 -1.57 4.30 1.13
N PRO A 62 -1.50 4.48 -0.21
CA PRO A 62 -0.53 3.76 -1.02
C PRO A 62 0.91 4.01 -0.58
N LYS A 63 1.26 5.27 -0.32
CA LYS A 63 2.61 5.70 0.06
C LYS A 63 2.97 5.26 1.49
N GLU A 64 2.00 5.30 2.41
CA GLU A 64 2.20 4.91 3.80
C GLU A 64 2.42 3.41 3.95
N ILE A 65 1.61 2.59 3.27
CA ILE A 65 1.77 1.14 3.23
C ILE A 65 3.07 0.75 2.50
N GLU A 66 3.41 1.44 1.41
CA GLU A 66 4.68 1.25 0.71
C GLU A 66 5.89 1.52 1.62
N THR A 67 5.85 2.61 2.39
CA THR A 67 6.91 2.95 3.33
C THR A 67 7.08 1.85 4.39
N LYS A 68 5.97 1.36 4.96
CA LYS A 68 6.00 0.27 5.95
C LYS A 68 6.54 -1.04 5.38
N CYS A 69 6.14 -1.41 4.16
CA CYS A 69 6.67 -2.62 3.53
C CYS A 69 8.15 -2.48 3.15
N LYS A 70 8.58 -1.31 2.65
CA LYS A 70 9.99 -1.03 2.36
C LYS A 70 10.89 -1.12 3.59
N LEU A 71 10.44 -0.61 4.74
CA LEU A 71 11.15 -0.75 6.02
C LEU A 71 11.35 -2.22 6.42
N GLN A 72 10.50 -3.12 5.94
CA GLN A 72 10.62 -4.57 6.16
C GLN A 72 11.35 -5.30 5.02
N GLY A 73 11.91 -4.59 4.04
CA GLY A 73 12.53 -5.19 2.86
C GLY A 73 11.55 -5.95 1.96
N ARG A 74 10.29 -5.50 1.92
CA ARG A 74 9.18 -6.16 1.23
C ARG A 74 8.50 -5.19 0.26
N SER A 75 8.06 -5.70 -0.90
CA SER A 75 7.19 -4.94 -1.79
C SER A 75 5.74 -4.96 -1.28
N VAL A 76 4.91 -3.99 -1.68
CA VAL A 76 3.48 -4.05 -1.38
C VAL A 76 2.80 -5.03 -2.33
N SER A 77 1.92 -5.87 -1.81
CA SER A 77 1.15 -6.83 -2.62
C SER A 77 -0.33 -6.50 -2.71
N THR A 78 -0.90 -5.90 -1.67
CA THR A 78 -2.33 -5.54 -1.60
C THR A 78 -2.48 -4.36 -0.67
N ILE A 79 -3.39 -3.44 -1.00
CA ILE A 79 -3.73 -2.25 -0.20
C ILE A 79 -5.25 -2.16 -0.18
N GLU A 80 -5.80 -1.90 0.98
CA GLU A 80 -7.20 -1.54 1.19
C GLU A 80 -7.25 -0.28 2.03
N CYS A 81 -8.23 0.57 1.76
CA CYS A 81 -8.49 1.74 2.58
C CYS A 81 -9.94 1.75 3.00
N ASN A 82 -10.14 1.68 4.31
CA ASN A 82 -11.43 1.85 4.94
C ASN A 82 -11.48 3.24 5.55
N TRP A 83 -12.51 4.03 5.25
CA TRP A 83 -12.69 5.35 5.83
C TRP A 83 -14.01 5.43 6.55
N PHE A 84 -14.01 6.10 7.70
CA PHE A 84 -15.16 6.20 8.57
C PHE A 84 -15.56 7.66 8.70
N ASP A 85 -16.86 7.92 8.52
CA ASP A 85 -17.46 9.20 8.86
C ASP A 85 -17.45 9.36 10.39
N SER A 86 -16.43 10.03 10.92
CA SER A 86 -16.48 10.55 12.27
C SER A 86 -17.35 11.81 12.29
N SER A 87 -18.27 11.91 13.25
CA SER A 87 -19.11 13.09 13.48
C SER A 87 -18.24 14.31 13.82
N GLY A 88 -17.83 15.07 12.80
CA GLY A 88 -16.94 16.23 12.92
C GLY A 88 -16.28 16.62 11.57
N ALA A 89 -15.37 17.60 11.59
CA ALA A 89 -14.65 18.08 10.40
C ALA A 89 -13.46 17.18 9.97
N SER A 90 -13.10 16.20 10.80
CA SER A 90 -12.01 15.26 10.54
C SER A 90 -12.58 13.88 10.26
N ARG A 91 -12.10 13.22 9.20
CA ARG A 91 -12.40 11.81 8.90
C ARG A 91 -11.16 10.96 9.12
N VAL A 92 -11.37 9.77 9.68
CA VAL A 92 -10.30 8.80 9.89
C VAL A 92 -10.31 7.79 8.75
N SER A 93 -9.17 7.64 8.09
CA SER A 93 -8.90 6.55 7.15
C SER A 93 -7.97 5.53 7.79
N VAL A 94 -8.32 4.26 7.64
CA VAL A 94 -7.55 3.09 8.04
C VAL A 94 -7.02 2.48 6.75
N CYS A 95 -5.72 2.59 6.54
CA CYS A 95 -5.02 1.97 5.44
C CYS A 95 -4.52 0.60 5.90
N GLU A 96 -4.98 -0.45 5.26
CA GLU A 96 -4.55 -1.83 5.49
C GLU A 96 -3.78 -2.32 4.27
N GLY A 97 -2.85 -3.25 4.47
CA GLY A 97 -2.13 -3.82 3.35
C GLY A 97 -1.31 -5.05 3.68
N CYS A 98 -0.96 -5.79 2.64
CA CYS A 98 -0.09 -6.95 2.73
C CYS A 98 1.25 -6.65 2.08
N CYS A 99 2.32 -6.66 2.86
CA CYS A 99 3.67 -6.72 2.35
C CYS A 99 3.95 -8.12 1.79
N GLY A 100 4.57 -8.18 0.62
CA GLY A 100 5.01 -9.40 -0.04
C GLY A 100 6.03 -10.18 0.79
N ARG A 101 6.57 -11.24 0.17
CA ARG A 101 7.63 -12.03 0.80
C ARG A 101 8.88 -11.18 1.00
N MET A 102 9.64 -11.50 2.04
CA MET A 102 10.94 -10.88 2.29
C MET A 102 11.82 -11.11 1.07
N VAL A 103 12.31 -10.03 0.47
CA VAL A 103 13.34 -10.13 -0.55
C VAL A 103 14.64 -10.31 0.22
N LEU A 104 15.17 -11.55 0.27
CA LEU A 104 16.40 -11.92 1.00
C LEU A 104 17.66 -11.17 0.51
N ASN A 105 17.51 -10.37 -0.54
CA ASN A 105 18.52 -9.45 -1.02
C ASN A 105 17.83 -8.11 -1.30
N PRO A 106 17.55 -7.28 -0.28
CA PRO A 106 16.98 -5.97 -0.53
C PRO A 106 17.94 -5.24 -1.47
N SER A 107 17.45 -4.85 -2.65
CA SER A 107 18.24 -4.01 -3.55
C SER A 107 18.75 -2.83 -2.72
N PRO A 108 20.07 -2.54 -2.76
CA PRO A 108 20.65 -1.52 -1.90
C PRO A 108 19.85 -0.23 -2.06
N PRO A 109 19.60 0.53 -0.98
CA PRO A 109 18.81 1.75 -1.04
C PRO A 109 19.20 2.57 -2.27
N ILE A 110 18.20 3.07 -2.99
CA ILE A 110 18.42 3.97 -4.12
C ILE A 110 18.89 5.30 -3.52
N THR A 111 20.16 5.35 -3.14
CA THR A 111 20.92 6.57 -2.86
C THR A 111 21.13 7.28 -4.18
N ARG A 112 21.20 8.62 -4.21
CA ARG A 112 21.59 9.34 -5.44
C ARG A 112 23.03 9.01 -5.88
N GLU A 113 23.82 8.52 -4.94
CA GLU A 113 25.21 8.15 -5.14
C GLU A 113 25.33 6.69 -5.60
N CYS A 114 26.31 6.47 -6.46
CA CYS A 114 26.73 5.14 -6.88
C CYS A 114 27.42 4.36 -5.74
N GLN A 115 27.44 3.03 -5.85
CA GLN A 115 28.12 2.22 -4.83
C GLN A 115 29.63 2.44 -4.91
N ALA A 116 30.35 2.23 -3.81
CA ALA A 116 31.80 2.29 -3.81
C ALA A 116 32.37 1.31 -4.85
N GLY A 117 33.17 1.83 -5.79
CA GLY A 117 33.73 1.08 -6.91
C GLY A 117 32.95 1.19 -8.23
N ASP A 118 31.75 1.75 -8.22
CA ASP A 118 31.04 2.13 -9.44
C ASP A 118 31.53 3.50 -9.94
N ILE A 119 31.55 3.69 -11.26
CA ILE A 119 31.84 4.97 -11.90
C ILE A 119 30.53 5.74 -12.07
N ASP A 120 30.46 6.92 -11.47
CA ASP A 120 29.32 7.84 -11.60
C ASP A 120 29.40 8.62 -12.92
N GLN A 121 28.29 8.63 -13.66
CA GLN A 121 28.09 9.41 -14.87
C GLN A 121 26.74 10.12 -14.81
N SER A 122 26.74 11.45 -14.88
CA SER A 122 25.51 12.24 -14.93
C SER A 122 25.38 13.05 -16.21
N PHE A 123 24.17 13.15 -16.77
CA PHE A 123 23.89 14.02 -17.92
C PHE A 123 22.45 14.55 -17.90
N PRO A 124 22.22 15.76 -18.44
CA PRO A 124 20.88 16.26 -18.66
C PRO A 124 20.26 15.63 -19.92
N ALA A 125 18.97 15.34 -19.88
CA ALA A 125 18.17 14.98 -21.05
C ALA A 125 16.88 15.81 -21.07
N THR A 126 16.39 16.14 -22.27
CA THR A 126 15.14 16.92 -22.40
C THR A 126 13.96 16.12 -21.87
N ALA A 127 13.17 16.71 -20.97
CA ALA A 127 11.91 16.11 -20.52
C ALA A 127 10.79 16.51 -21.48
N THR A 128 10.43 15.59 -22.38
CA THR A 128 9.34 15.79 -23.35
C THR A 128 8.14 14.94 -22.95
N PRO A 129 6.90 15.48 -23.02
CA PRO A 129 5.69 14.69 -22.85
C PRO A 129 5.58 13.59 -23.94
N PRO A 130 5.13 12.37 -23.60
CA PRO A 130 4.82 11.90 -22.25
C PRO A 130 6.10 11.71 -21.43
N TYR A 131 6.11 12.26 -20.21
CA TYR A 131 7.28 12.23 -19.34
C TYR A 131 7.71 10.78 -19.06
N ASN A 132 8.78 10.32 -19.72
CA ASN A 132 9.36 9.00 -19.54
C ASN A 132 10.88 9.08 -19.41
N CYS A 133 11.44 8.11 -18.68
CA CYS A 133 12.87 8.01 -18.40
C CYS A 133 13.64 7.18 -19.45
N GLY A 134 13.03 6.80 -20.58
CA GLY A 134 13.68 5.99 -21.60
C GLY A 134 14.94 6.64 -22.18
N ARG A 135 14.97 7.97 -22.25
CA ARG A 135 16.17 8.73 -22.66
C ARG A 135 17.35 8.55 -21.70
N CYS A 136 17.08 8.38 -20.40
CA CYS A 136 18.13 8.09 -19.43
C CYS A 136 18.66 6.67 -19.60
N GLN A 137 17.79 5.70 -19.89
CA GLN A 137 18.17 4.30 -20.15
C GLN A 137 19.16 4.18 -21.31
N ASP A 138 18.79 4.75 -22.46
CA ASP A 138 19.63 4.69 -23.66
C ASP A 138 20.96 5.42 -23.45
N GLY A 139 20.92 6.60 -22.80
CA GLY A 139 22.12 7.38 -22.54
C GLY A 139 23.04 6.74 -21.50
N CYS A 140 22.51 6.10 -20.46
CA CYS A 140 23.30 5.35 -19.47
C CYS A 140 23.98 4.15 -20.10
N LYS A 141 23.26 3.39 -20.94
CA LYS A 141 23.83 2.26 -21.69
C LYS A 141 25.00 2.71 -22.56
N SER A 142 24.77 3.72 -23.39
CA SER A 142 25.80 4.27 -24.28
C SER A 142 27.04 4.77 -23.52
N LYS A 143 26.84 5.47 -22.39
CA LYS A 143 27.94 5.99 -21.56
C LYS A 143 28.73 4.90 -20.86
N CYS A 144 28.08 3.89 -20.27
CA CYS A 144 28.80 2.81 -19.62
C CYS A 144 29.54 1.94 -20.64
N GLU A 145 28.93 1.66 -21.80
CA GLU A 145 29.58 0.94 -22.91
C GLU A 145 30.83 1.66 -23.42
N PHE A 146 30.78 3.00 -23.55
CA PHE A 146 31.94 3.82 -23.91
C PHE A 146 33.11 3.68 -22.91
N LEU A 147 32.80 3.45 -21.63
CA LEU A 147 33.79 3.22 -20.58
C LEU A 147 34.26 1.76 -20.51
N GLY A 148 33.76 0.86 -21.36
CA GLY A 148 34.05 -0.57 -21.27
C GLY A 148 33.43 -1.24 -20.05
N THR A 149 32.32 -0.70 -19.56
CA THR A 149 31.61 -1.14 -18.35
C THR A 149 30.13 -1.42 -18.65
N ALA A 150 29.41 -2.02 -17.70
CA ALA A 150 27.97 -2.23 -17.79
C ALA A 150 27.20 -1.29 -16.86
N VAL A 151 25.95 -0.98 -17.20
CA VAL A 151 25.03 -0.24 -16.32
C VAL A 151 24.69 -1.12 -15.11
N ALA A 152 25.18 -0.76 -13.93
CA ALA A 152 24.82 -1.42 -12.68
C ALA A 152 23.57 -0.80 -12.06
N ARG A 153 23.39 0.51 -12.24
CA ARG A 153 22.22 1.25 -11.76
C ARG A 153 22.02 2.50 -12.60
N GLU A 154 20.77 2.89 -12.77
CA GLU A 154 20.38 4.15 -13.40
C GLU A 154 19.35 4.87 -12.53
N MET A 155 19.36 6.20 -12.58
CA MET A 155 18.41 7.07 -11.89
C MET A 155 17.98 8.17 -12.83
N CYS A 156 16.69 8.50 -12.76
CA CYS A 156 16.07 9.53 -13.56
C CYS A 156 15.37 10.50 -12.60
N SER A 157 15.92 11.70 -12.48
CA SER A 157 15.35 12.76 -11.64
C SER A 157 14.78 13.85 -12.53
N PHE A 158 13.51 14.18 -12.35
CA PHE A 158 12.91 15.33 -13.03
C PHE A 158 13.25 16.62 -12.30
N MET A 159 13.67 17.65 -13.04
CA MET A 159 13.97 18.97 -12.50
C MET A 159 13.53 20.05 -13.49
N ARG A 160 13.12 21.20 -12.96
CA ARG A 160 12.95 22.43 -13.75
C ARG A 160 14.17 23.32 -13.55
N TYR A 161 14.87 23.62 -14.63
CA TYR A 161 16.05 24.49 -14.64
C TYR A 161 15.81 25.61 -15.64
N ASP A 162 15.87 26.87 -15.16
CA ASP A 162 15.68 28.07 -15.98
C ASP A 162 14.39 28.08 -16.84
N GLY A 163 13.30 27.53 -16.30
CA GLY A 163 12.01 27.43 -16.99
C GLY A 163 11.87 26.23 -17.93
N GLU A 164 12.94 25.47 -18.17
CA GLU A 164 12.92 24.25 -18.96
C GLU A 164 12.77 23.00 -18.08
N GLU A 165 12.06 22.00 -18.60
CA GLU A 165 11.88 20.71 -17.95
C GLU A 165 12.95 19.72 -18.45
N ILE A 166 13.76 19.23 -17.53
CA ILE A 166 14.86 18.31 -17.82
C ILE A 166 14.82 17.07 -16.93
N TYR A 167 15.36 15.98 -17.44
CA TYR A 167 15.81 14.86 -16.65
C TYR A 167 17.28 15.03 -16.31
N VAL A 168 17.63 14.82 -15.06
CA VAL A 168 18.99 14.51 -14.64
C VAL A 168 19.10 12.99 -14.60
N CYS A 169 19.79 12.45 -15.58
CA CYS A 169 20.09 11.04 -15.70
C CYS A 169 21.42 10.77 -14.97
N THR A 170 21.40 9.89 -13.98
CA THR A 170 22.60 9.44 -13.26
C THR A 170 22.79 7.95 -13.50
N CYS A 171 23.99 7.54 -13.86
CA CYS A 171 24.34 6.18 -14.23
C CYS A 171 25.51 5.72 -13.37
N CYS A 172 25.35 4.57 -12.74
CA CYS A 172 26.42 3.88 -12.04
C CYS A 172 26.91 2.76 -12.94
N CYS A 173 28.11 2.95 -13.47
CA CYS A 173 28.75 2.01 -14.37
C CYS A 173 29.70 1.09 -13.59
N ARG A 174 29.64 -0.22 -13.83
CA ARG A 174 30.46 -1.22 -13.15
C ARG A 174 31.26 -2.04 -14.15
N SER A 175 32.54 -2.27 -13.85
CA SER A 175 33.39 -3.18 -14.62
C SER A 175 32.78 -4.58 -14.69
N ILE A 176 32.86 -5.18 -15.86
CA ILE A 176 32.38 -6.53 -16.15
C ILE A 176 33.45 -7.55 -15.78
#